data_AF-A0A420VBH2-F1
#
_entry.id   AF-A0A420VBH2-F1
#
_cell.length_a   1.000
_cell.length_b   1.000
_cell.length_c   1.000
_cell.angle_alpha   90.00
_cell.angle_beta   90.00
_cell.angle_gamma   90.00
#
_symmetry.space_group_name_H-M   'P 1'
#
loop_
_entity.id
_entity.type
_entity.pdbx_description
1 polymer ?
#
loop_
_entity_poly.entity_id
_entity_poly.type
_entity_poly.pdbx_seq_one_letter_code
_entity_poly.pdbx_strand_id
1 'polypeptide(L)'
;MVGMEREDQEKKSHLFHWIFYGTLIPLLFGIVVLVAVLSISGINVLEEGKKWLGNLPVVGKMAGGDERDSQYEKRIAELEGKLRQEEEEKESLQKDIDRLEKEIENLTRENEKLQREKENLEKENEQNASVQKGPDVVRTYEKMAPKKAAAIFAAMDEKRAVSILSQLKEENLARILEKMSPQDAAKFTSLLSETE
;
A
#
# COMPACT_ATOMS: atom_id res chain seq x y z
N MET A 1 13.15 65.16 47.09
CA MET A 1 13.98 65.79 46.04
C MET A 1 13.93 64.91 44.80
N VAL A 2 12.86 64.97 44.01
CA VAL A 2 12.71 64.22 42.74
C VAL A 2 12.05 65.16 41.74
N GLY A 3 12.73 66.27 41.44
CA GLY A 3 12.17 67.35 40.63
C GLY A 3 13.19 68.11 39.79
N MET A 4 14.43 67.63 39.68
CA MET A 4 15.50 68.37 38.98
C MET A 4 16.23 67.56 37.90
N GLU A 5 15.74 66.37 37.51
CA GLU A 5 16.38 65.53 36.49
C GLU A 5 15.57 65.38 35.18
N ARG A 6 14.33 65.89 35.11
CA ARG A 6 13.48 65.73 33.91
C ARG A 6 13.63 66.85 32.87
N GLU A 7 14.06 68.05 33.25
CA GLU A 7 14.16 69.18 32.31
C GLU A 7 15.34 69.04 31.31
N ASP A 8 16.34 68.22 31.63
CA ASP A 8 17.57 68.11 30.82
C ASP A 8 17.47 67.06 29.68
N GLN A 9 16.46 66.18 29.73
CA GLN A 9 16.21 65.18 28.69
C GLN A 9 15.31 65.68 27.55
N GLU A 10 14.32 66.53 27.84
CA GLU A 10 13.44 67.07 26.80
C GLU A 10 14.18 68.04 25.84
N LYS A 11 15.15 68.79 26.35
CA LYS A 11 15.95 69.72 25.54
C LYS A 11 16.89 69.01 24.55
N LYS A 12 17.45 67.85 24.92
CA LYS A 12 18.40 67.11 24.05
C LYS A 12 17.72 66.45 22.85
N SER A 13 16.48 65.99 23.01
CA SER A 13 15.63 65.48 21.92
C SER A 13 15.28 66.57 20.90
N HIS A 14 14.81 67.73 21.38
CA HIS A 14 14.37 68.83 20.51
C HIS A 14 15.54 69.44 19.71
N LEU A 15 16.74 69.52 20.29
CA LEU A 15 17.94 69.98 19.60
C LEU A 15 18.38 69.01 18.49
N PHE A 16 18.30 67.70 18.72
CA PHE A 16 18.66 66.71 17.71
C PHE A 16 17.71 66.73 16.51
N HIS A 17 16.40 66.80 16.74
CA HIS A 17 15.42 66.91 15.66
C HIS A 17 15.56 68.23 14.88
N TRP A 18 15.83 69.35 15.56
CA TRP A 18 16.02 70.64 14.90
C TRP A 18 17.30 70.70 14.06
N ILE A 19 18.42 70.15 14.55
CA ILE A 19 19.67 70.07 13.77
C ILE A 19 19.53 69.06 12.63
N PHE A 20 18.87 67.93 12.88
CA PHE A 20 18.61 66.90 11.87
C PHE A 20 17.76 67.46 10.74
N TYR A 21 16.59 68.04 11.01
CA TYR A 21 15.77 68.64 9.95
C TYR A 21 16.38 69.91 9.36
N GLY A 22 17.04 70.74 10.18
CA GLY A 22 17.70 71.96 9.74
C GLY A 22 18.93 71.73 8.85
N THR A 23 19.56 70.56 8.93
CA THR A 23 20.71 70.20 8.08
C THR A 23 20.31 69.21 6.97
N LEU A 24 19.52 68.18 7.30
CA LEU A 24 19.19 67.09 6.38
C LEU A 24 18.22 67.54 5.27
N ILE A 25 17.20 68.34 5.60
CA ILE A 25 16.25 68.82 4.59
C ILE A 25 16.96 69.70 3.55
N PRO A 26 17.73 70.74 3.91
CA PRO A 26 18.45 71.53 2.91
C PRO A 26 19.55 70.73 2.20
N LEU A 27 20.18 69.75 2.85
CA LEU A 27 21.14 68.85 2.20
C LEU A 27 20.45 67.99 1.12
N LEU A 28 19.31 67.37 1.43
CA LEU A 28 18.52 66.59 0.48
C LEU A 28 18.02 67.46 -0.66
N PHE A 29 17.51 68.66 -0.35
CA PHE A 29 17.08 69.62 -1.34
C PHE A 29 18.23 70.01 -2.28
N GLY A 30 19.42 70.28 -1.73
CA GLY A 30 20.64 70.55 -2.51
C GLY A 30 21.00 69.41 -3.45
N ILE A 31 20.89 68.16 -3.00
CA ILE A 31 21.12 66.97 -3.86
C ILE A 31 20.10 66.93 -5.00
N VAL A 32 18.81 67.18 -4.73
CA VAL A 32 17.77 67.19 -5.77
C VAL A 32 18.02 68.31 -6.79
N VAL A 33 18.37 69.52 -6.34
CA VAL A 33 18.70 70.64 -7.24
C VAL A 33 19.94 70.31 -8.08
N LEU A 34 20.98 69.73 -7.47
CA LEU A 34 22.19 69.30 -8.18
C LEU A 34 21.86 68.28 -9.28
N VAL A 35 21.05 67.28 -8.97
CA VAL A 35 20.59 66.26 -9.94
C VAL A 35 19.82 66.91 -11.09
N ALA A 36 18.93 67.86 -10.80
CA ALA A 36 18.17 68.58 -11.82
C ALA A 36 19.08 69.39 -12.77
N VAL A 37 20.07 70.13 -12.23
CA VAL A 37 21.04 70.90 -13.01
C VAL A 37 21.90 70.00 -13.91
N LEU A 38 22.39 68.88 -13.36
CA LEU A 38 23.17 67.89 -14.11
C LEU A 38 22.34 67.23 -15.22
N SER A 39 21.06 66.96 -14.96
CA SER A 39 20.14 66.37 -15.95
C SER A 39 19.87 67.33 -17.11
N ILE A 40 19.70 68.63 -16.83
CA ILE A 40 19.54 69.67 -17.86
C ILE A 40 20.84 69.86 -18.66
N SER A 41 22.00 69.61 -18.05
CA SER A 41 23.31 69.70 -18.71
C SER A 41 23.63 68.48 -19.62
N GLY A 42 22.69 67.54 -19.77
CA GLY A 42 22.85 66.34 -20.60
C GLY A 42 23.71 65.23 -19.98
N ILE A 43 24.01 65.31 -18.68
CA ILE A 43 24.74 64.27 -17.95
C ILE A 43 23.72 63.24 -17.44
N ASN A 44 23.92 61.97 -17.79
CA ASN A 44 23.10 60.86 -17.29
C ASN A 44 23.39 60.60 -15.79
N VAL A 45 22.74 61.38 -14.92
CA VAL A 45 22.95 61.34 -13.46
C VAL A 45 22.71 59.95 -12.86
N LEU A 46 21.84 59.14 -13.49
CA LEU A 46 21.52 57.77 -13.05
C LEU A 46 22.67 56.78 -13.30
N GLU A 47 23.41 56.96 -14.39
CA GLU A 47 24.48 56.04 -14.83
C GLU A 47 25.80 56.36 -14.14
N GLU A 48 26.15 57.66 -14.07
CA GLU A 48 27.32 58.14 -13.35
C GLU A 48 27.12 58.01 -11.82
N GLY A 49 25.87 58.19 -11.35
CA GLY A 49 25.48 57.94 -9.97
C GLY A 49 25.69 56.49 -9.55
N LYS A 50 25.36 55.50 -10.39
CA LYS A 50 25.60 54.06 -10.10
C LYS A 50 27.09 53.75 -9.89
N LYS A 51 27.98 54.31 -10.69
CA LYS A 51 29.44 54.11 -10.56
C LYS A 51 29.97 54.70 -9.25
N TRP A 52 29.53 55.90 -8.89
CA TRP A 52 29.94 56.55 -7.66
C TRP A 52 29.34 55.88 -6.41
N LEU A 53 28.07 55.46 -6.47
CA LEU A 53 27.39 54.76 -5.38
C LEU A 53 27.96 53.36 -5.11
N GLY A 54 28.47 52.69 -6.15
CA GLY A 54 29.14 51.38 -6.03
C GLY A 54 30.48 51.43 -5.28
N ASN A 55 31.15 52.59 -5.23
CA ASN A 55 32.43 52.76 -4.54
C ASN A 55 32.27 53.17 -3.06
N LEU A 56 31.04 53.32 -2.56
CA LEU A 56 30.80 53.63 -1.15
C LEU A 56 30.89 52.36 -0.29
N PRO A 57 31.74 52.33 0.77
CA PRO A 57 31.95 51.14 1.60
C PRO A 57 30.68 50.69 2.37
N VAL A 58 29.70 51.57 2.53
CA VAL A 58 28.41 51.27 3.18
C VAL A 58 27.45 50.54 2.22
N VAL A 59 27.43 50.89 0.94
CA VAL A 59 26.57 50.27 -0.07
C VAL A 59 27.14 48.94 -0.55
N GLY A 60 28.48 48.86 -0.70
CA GLY A 60 29.18 47.61 -1.05
C GLY A 60 28.93 46.45 -0.07
N LYS A 61 28.63 46.72 1.21
CA LYS A 61 28.26 45.69 2.20
C LYS A 61 26.82 45.18 2.06
N MET A 62 25.92 45.94 1.44
CA MET A 62 24.54 45.49 1.12
C MET A 62 24.43 44.95 -0.32
N ALA A 63 25.36 45.34 -1.20
CA ALA A 63 25.45 44.92 -2.59
C ALA A 63 26.09 43.52 -2.80
N GLY A 64 25.95 42.60 -1.83
CA GLY A 64 26.16 41.16 -2.06
C GLY A 64 25.02 40.55 -2.88
N GLY A 65 24.68 41.17 -4.03
CA GLY A 65 23.60 40.74 -4.92
C GLY A 65 24.00 39.55 -5.78
N ASP A 66 25.19 39.59 -6.40
CA ASP A 66 25.69 38.52 -7.28
C ASP A 66 25.85 37.17 -6.56
N GLU A 67 26.33 37.17 -5.31
CA GLU A 67 26.50 35.93 -4.54
C GLU A 67 25.17 35.34 -4.07
N ARG A 68 24.16 36.18 -3.83
CA ARG A 68 22.82 35.72 -3.44
C ARG A 68 22.05 35.18 -4.64
N ASP A 69 22.08 35.87 -5.78
CA ASP A 69 21.43 35.41 -7.00
C ASP A 69 22.02 34.09 -7.49
N SER A 70 23.35 33.91 -7.43
CA SER A 70 24.00 32.63 -7.75
C SER A 70 23.60 31.49 -6.81
N GLN A 71 23.32 31.76 -5.53
CA GLN A 71 22.80 30.74 -4.61
C GLN A 71 21.34 30.37 -4.89
N TYR A 72 20.52 31.34 -5.29
CA TYR A 72 19.13 31.07 -5.67
C TYR A 72 19.06 30.21 -6.93
N GLU A 73 19.86 30.52 -7.96
CA GLU A 73 19.95 29.70 -9.18
C GLU A 73 20.38 28.26 -8.88
N LYS A 74 21.39 28.07 -8.01
CA LYS A 74 21.82 26.72 -7.58
C LYS A 74 20.72 25.94 -6.87
N ARG A 75 19.95 26.59 -5.99
CA ARG A 75 18.82 25.96 -5.29
C ARG A 75 17.68 25.61 -6.25
N ILE A 76 17.40 26.47 -7.23
CA ILE A 76 16.39 26.20 -8.26
C ILE A 76 16.81 24.98 -9.08
N ALA A 77 18.06 24.94 -9.56
CA ALA A 77 18.57 23.79 -10.30
C ALA A 77 18.56 22.49 -9.47
N GLU A 78 18.88 22.55 -8.18
CA GLU A 78 18.79 21.40 -7.27
C GLU A 78 17.34 20.93 -7.09
N LEU A 79 16.40 21.86 -6.89
CA LEU A 79 14.98 21.55 -6.73
C LEU A 79 14.37 20.98 -8.00
N GLU A 80 14.72 21.52 -9.17
CA GLU A 80 14.32 20.98 -10.47
C GLU A 80 14.87 19.57 -10.70
N GLY A 81 16.13 19.32 -10.29
CA GLY A 81 16.73 17.99 -10.33
C GLY A 81 15.99 16.99 -9.45
N LYS A 82 15.68 17.36 -8.20
CA LYS A 82 14.88 16.54 -7.29
C LYS A 82 13.47 16.29 -7.82
N LEU A 83 12.83 17.32 -8.39
CA LEU A 83 11.50 17.19 -8.96
C LEU A 83 11.48 16.20 -10.12
N ARG A 84 12.47 16.26 -11.03
CA ARG A 84 12.61 15.28 -12.11
C ARG A 84 12.84 13.87 -11.59
N GLN A 85 13.69 13.71 -10.59
CA GLN A 85 13.95 12.40 -9.99
C GLN A 85 12.66 11.81 -9.37
N GLU A 86 11.90 12.63 -8.64
CA GLU A 86 10.61 12.22 -8.05
C GLU A 86 9.56 11.90 -9.14
N GLU A 87 9.54 12.66 -10.25
CA GLU A 87 8.67 12.38 -11.39
C GLU A 87 9.03 11.05 -12.07
N GLU A 88 10.32 10.78 -12.28
CA GLU A 88 10.81 9.50 -12.83
C GLU A 88 10.50 8.32 -11.89
N GLU A 89 10.69 8.49 -10.58
CA GLU A 89 10.35 7.49 -9.57
C GLU A 89 8.85 7.20 -9.56
N LYS A 90 8.02 8.25 -9.60
CA LYS A 90 6.56 8.11 -9.68
C LYS A 90 6.13 7.38 -10.95
N GLU A 91 6.73 7.68 -12.10
CA GLU A 91 6.45 6.97 -13.34
C GLU A 91 6.85 5.49 -13.25
N SER A 92 7.99 5.19 -12.63
CA SER A 92 8.44 3.82 -12.39
C SER A 92 7.48 3.05 -11.48
N LEU A 93 7.07 3.67 -10.36
CA LEU A 93 6.11 3.08 -9.42
C LEU A 93 4.76 2.84 -10.09
N GLN A 94 4.29 3.75 -10.95
CA GLN A 94 3.06 3.58 -11.72
C GLN A 94 3.16 2.35 -12.66
N LYS A 95 4.29 2.19 -13.35
CA LYS A 95 4.54 1.00 -14.20
C LYS A 95 4.61 -0.29 -13.40
N ASP A 96 5.18 -0.25 -12.21
CA ASP A 96 5.22 -1.41 -11.32
C ASP A 96 3.84 -1.80 -10.81
N ILE A 97 2.99 -0.81 -10.46
CA ILE A 97 1.58 -1.05 -10.11
C ILE A 97 0.85 -1.72 -11.27
N ASP A 98 0.94 -1.16 -12.48
CA ASP A 98 0.27 -1.74 -13.67
C ASP A 98 0.74 -3.17 -13.97
N ARG A 99 2.03 -3.47 -13.73
CA ARG A 99 2.59 -4.82 -13.89
C ARG A 99 2.03 -5.77 -12.82
N LEU A 100 2.03 -5.36 -11.56
CA LEU A 100 1.55 -6.16 -10.44
C LEU A 100 0.03 -6.42 -10.54
N GLU A 101 -0.75 -5.44 -10.99
CA GLU A 101 -2.19 -5.63 -11.24
C GLU A 101 -2.44 -6.71 -12.29
N LYS A 102 -1.70 -6.71 -13.41
CA LYS A 102 -1.78 -7.76 -14.44
C LYS A 102 -1.35 -9.13 -13.91
N GLU A 103 -0.33 -9.17 -13.07
CA GLU A 103 0.14 -10.42 -12.44
C GLU A 103 -0.92 -10.99 -11.49
N ILE A 104 -1.54 -10.14 -10.66
CA ILE A 104 -2.66 -10.51 -9.79
C ILE A 104 -3.84 -11.05 -10.62
N GLU A 105 -4.20 -10.39 -11.72
CA GLU A 105 -5.27 -10.86 -12.60
C GLU A 105 -4.97 -12.24 -13.18
N ASN A 106 -3.75 -12.46 -13.67
CA ASN A 106 -3.33 -13.75 -14.21
C ASN A 106 -3.33 -14.86 -13.16
N LEU A 107 -2.76 -14.59 -11.97
CA LEU A 107 -2.76 -15.54 -10.86
C LEU A 107 -4.16 -15.87 -10.38
N THR A 108 -5.06 -14.88 -10.35
CA THR A 108 -6.47 -15.09 -9.97
C THR A 108 -7.15 -16.03 -10.98
N ARG A 109 -6.98 -15.79 -12.28
CA ARG A 109 -7.52 -16.66 -13.34
C ARG A 109 -6.95 -18.08 -13.27
N GLU A 110 -5.66 -18.23 -12.97
CA GLU A 110 -5.03 -19.54 -12.80
C GLU A 110 -5.59 -20.27 -11.57
N ASN A 111 -5.76 -19.57 -10.45
CA ASN A 111 -6.33 -20.13 -9.23
C ASN A 111 -7.78 -20.59 -9.46
N GLU A 112 -8.60 -19.79 -10.16
CA GLU A 112 -9.95 -20.20 -10.55
C GLU A 112 -9.97 -21.45 -11.43
N LYS A 113 -9.02 -21.57 -12.38
CA LYS A 113 -8.89 -22.77 -13.21
C LYS A 113 -8.51 -23.99 -12.38
N LEU A 114 -7.51 -23.87 -11.52
CA LEU A 114 -7.05 -24.96 -10.64
C LEU A 114 -8.15 -25.38 -9.66
N GLN A 115 -8.94 -24.45 -9.13
CA GLN A 115 -10.09 -24.76 -8.28
C GLN A 115 -11.16 -25.56 -9.04
N ARG A 116 -11.49 -25.17 -10.27
CA ARG A 116 -12.42 -25.93 -11.12
C ARG A 116 -11.89 -27.32 -11.46
N GLU A 117 -10.59 -27.43 -11.76
CA GLU A 117 -9.95 -28.71 -12.03
C GLU A 117 -10.00 -29.61 -10.79
N LYS A 118 -9.71 -29.07 -9.61
CA LYS A 118 -9.84 -29.79 -8.34
C LYS A 118 -11.27 -30.26 -8.10
N GLU A 119 -12.26 -29.39 -8.29
CA GLU A 119 -13.69 -29.76 -8.14
C GLU A 119 -14.09 -30.88 -9.12
N ASN A 120 -13.60 -30.80 -10.36
CA ASN A 120 -13.85 -31.84 -11.37
C ASN A 120 -13.19 -33.18 -10.99
N LEU A 121 -11.93 -33.14 -10.51
CA LEU A 121 -11.23 -34.34 -10.04
C LEU A 121 -11.86 -34.93 -8.78
N GLU A 122 -12.40 -34.10 -7.88
CA GLU A 122 -13.16 -34.55 -6.71
C GLU A 122 -14.46 -35.23 -7.14
N LYS A 123 -15.22 -34.63 -8.06
CA LYS A 123 -16.43 -35.25 -8.64
C LYS A 123 -16.12 -36.55 -9.37
N GLU A 124 -15.04 -36.59 -10.14
CA GLU A 124 -14.59 -37.80 -10.82
C GLU A 124 -14.16 -38.88 -9.82
N ASN A 125 -13.47 -38.51 -8.73
CA ASN A 125 -13.13 -39.45 -7.66
C ASN A 125 -14.35 -39.94 -6.88
N GLU A 126 -15.36 -39.10 -6.63
CA GLU A 126 -16.61 -39.51 -6.00
C GLU A 126 -17.41 -40.47 -6.90
N GLN A 127 -17.46 -40.18 -8.21
CA GLN A 127 -18.07 -41.06 -9.21
C GLN A 127 -17.29 -42.38 -9.37
N ASN A 128 -15.95 -42.35 -9.33
CA ASN A 128 -15.15 -43.57 -9.43
C ASN A 128 -15.10 -44.37 -8.12
N ALA A 129 -15.15 -43.72 -6.95
CA ALA A 129 -15.23 -44.39 -5.65
C ALA A 129 -16.57 -45.10 -5.45
N SER A 130 -17.66 -44.54 -5.97
CA SER A 130 -18.98 -45.18 -5.97
C SER A 130 -19.11 -46.32 -6.99
N VAL A 131 -18.41 -46.25 -8.14
CA VAL A 131 -18.57 -47.24 -9.22
C VAL A 131 -17.51 -48.37 -9.21
N GLN A 132 -16.28 -48.15 -8.73
CA GLN A 132 -15.19 -49.13 -8.97
C GLN A 132 -14.75 -50.00 -7.77
N LYS A 133 -15.06 -49.65 -6.52
CA LYS A 133 -14.67 -50.48 -5.34
C LYS A 133 -15.79 -51.30 -4.72
N GLY A 134 -17.05 -50.92 -4.92
CA GLY A 134 -18.23 -51.65 -4.42
C GLY A 134 -18.51 -52.97 -5.13
N PRO A 135 -18.56 -53.02 -6.49
CA PRO A 135 -19.05 -54.22 -7.19
C PRO A 135 -18.18 -55.46 -6.96
N ASP A 136 -16.86 -55.29 -6.86
CA ASP A 136 -15.94 -56.43 -6.77
C ASP A 136 -15.88 -57.02 -5.35
N VAL A 137 -15.97 -56.16 -4.33
CA VAL A 137 -16.03 -56.58 -2.92
C VAL A 137 -17.36 -57.23 -2.60
N VAL A 138 -18.48 -56.62 -3.02
CA VAL A 138 -19.83 -57.18 -2.84
C VAL A 138 -19.92 -58.53 -3.55
N ARG A 139 -19.52 -58.63 -4.83
CA ARG A 139 -19.50 -59.90 -5.58
C ARG A 139 -18.63 -60.97 -4.94
N THR A 140 -17.53 -60.59 -4.29
CA THR A 140 -16.66 -61.55 -3.58
C THR A 140 -17.40 -62.19 -2.41
N TYR A 141 -18.11 -61.40 -1.62
CA TYR A 141 -18.92 -61.93 -0.50
C TYR A 141 -20.17 -62.68 -0.98
N GLU A 142 -20.79 -62.27 -2.09
CA GLU A 142 -21.91 -63.00 -2.72
C GLU A 142 -21.51 -64.42 -3.18
N LYS A 143 -20.27 -64.60 -3.66
CA LYS A 143 -19.74 -65.90 -4.10
C LYS A 143 -19.10 -66.69 -2.96
N MET A 144 -18.91 -66.09 -1.79
CA MET A 144 -18.28 -66.73 -0.65
C MET A 144 -19.27 -67.67 0.06
N ALA A 145 -18.75 -68.73 0.67
CA ALA A 145 -19.57 -69.59 1.51
C ALA A 145 -20.22 -68.76 2.66
N PRO A 146 -21.55 -68.82 2.86
CA PRO A 146 -22.25 -67.93 3.79
C PRO A 146 -21.70 -67.96 5.22
N LYS A 147 -21.29 -69.15 5.70
CA LYS A 147 -20.67 -69.32 7.02
C LYS A 147 -19.33 -68.58 7.17
N LYS A 148 -18.53 -68.50 6.10
CA LYS A 148 -17.25 -67.77 6.12
C LYS A 148 -17.50 -66.27 6.06
N ALA A 149 -18.42 -65.83 5.20
CA ALA A 149 -18.81 -64.43 5.13
C ALA A 149 -19.36 -63.93 6.47
N ALA A 150 -20.26 -64.69 7.11
CA ALA A 150 -20.80 -64.37 8.44
C ALA A 150 -19.70 -64.16 9.50
N ALA A 151 -18.72 -65.08 9.56
CA ALA A 151 -17.59 -64.95 10.48
C ALA A 151 -16.72 -63.72 10.21
N ILE A 152 -16.52 -63.35 8.94
CA ILE A 152 -15.77 -62.16 8.56
C ILE A 152 -16.53 -60.90 8.96
N PHE A 153 -17.83 -60.82 8.70
CA PHE A 153 -18.65 -59.67 9.08
C PHE A 153 -18.76 -59.49 10.59
N ALA A 154 -18.83 -60.57 11.37
CA ALA A 154 -18.82 -60.50 12.84
C ALA A 154 -17.50 -59.96 13.41
N ALA A 155 -16.40 -60.10 12.68
CA ALA A 155 -15.08 -59.57 13.06
C ALA A 155 -14.72 -58.23 12.39
N MET A 156 -15.59 -57.70 11.53
CA MET A 156 -15.38 -56.47 10.78
C MET A 156 -15.90 -55.26 11.55
N ASP A 157 -15.34 -54.08 11.27
CA ASP A 157 -15.91 -52.81 11.71
C ASP A 157 -17.38 -52.68 11.25
N GLU A 158 -18.25 -52.29 12.19
CA GLU A 158 -19.71 -52.30 12.00
C GLU A 158 -20.15 -51.43 10.83
N LYS A 159 -19.58 -50.22 10.68
CA LYS A 159 -19.96 -49.29 9.60
C LYS A 159 -19.61 -49.86 8.23
N ARG A 160 -18.44 -50.52 8.13
CA ARG A 160 -18.04 -51.21 6.90
C ARG A 160 -18.87 -52.45 6.61
N ALA A 161 -19.20 -53.24 7.63
CA ALA A 161 -20.05 -54.42 7.47
C ALA A 161 -21.43 -54.02 6.95
N VAL A 162 -22.08 -53.03 7.56
CA VAL A 162 -23.40 -52.51 7.14
C VAL A 162 -23.35 -51.98 5.71
N SER A 163 -22.32 -51.20 5.35
CA SER A 163 -22.16 -50.65 3.99
C SER A 163 -22.05 -51.72 2.90
N ILE A 164 -21.44 -52.88 3.20
CA ILE A 164 -21.33 -54.00 2.25
C ILE A 164 -22.61 -54.83 2.26
N LEU A 165 -23.15 -55.14 3.45
CA LEU A 165 -24.37 -55.94 3.61
C LEU A 165 -25.59 -55.28 2.94
N SER A 166 -25.71 -53.95 2.96
CA SER A 166 -26.79 -53.21 2.30
C SER A 166 -26.75 -53.26 0.77
N GLN A 167 -25.62 -53.64 0.19
CA GLN A 167 -25.43 -53.76 -1.26
C GLN A 167 -25.55 -55.22 -1.75
N LEU A 168 -25.69 -56.20 -0.85
CA LEU A 168 -25.88 -57.61 -1.22
C LEU A 168 -27.30 -57.84 -1.73
N LYS A 169 -27.45 -58.79 -2.66
CA LYS A 169 -28.79 -59.31 -3.00
C LYS A 169 -29.45 -59.94 -1.78
N GLU A 170 -30.77 -59.78 -1.68
CA GLU A 170 -31.60 -60.30 -0.58
C GLU A 170 -31.31 -61.78 -0.26
N GLU A 171 -31.18 -62.62 -1.28
CA GLU A 171 -30.90 -64.05 -1.11
C GLU A 171 -29.52 -64.33 -0.47
N ASN A 172 -28.50 -63.53 -0.79
CA ASN A 172 -27.17 -63.66 -0.21
C ASN A 172 -27.14 -63.10 1.22
N LEU A 173 -27.79 -61.95 1.43
CA LEU A 173 -27.93 -61.33 2.74
C LEU A 173 -28.62 -62.29 3.72
N ALA A 174 -29.76 -62.86 3.34
CA ALA A 174 -30.51 -63.81 4.16
C ALA A 174 -29.66 -65.04 4.53
N ARG A 175 -28.98 -65.65 3.55
CA ARG A 175 -28.10 -66.81 3.78
C ARG A 175 -26.93 -66.49 4.71
N ILE A 176 -26.40 -65.27 4.67
CA ILE A 176 -25.30 -64.85 5.53
C ILE A 176 -25.81 -64.58 6.96
N LEU A 177 -26.91 -63.85 7.12
CA LEU A 177 -27.53 -63.60 8.42
C LEU A 177 -27.95 -64.91 9.10
N GLU A 178 -28.43 -65.90 8.34
CA GLU A 178 -28.76 -67.25 8.85
C GLU A 178 -27.55 -67.97 9.46
N LYS A 179 -26.32 -67.65 9.02
CA LYS A 179 -25.09 -68.25 9.54
C LYS A 179 -24.39 -67.40 10.60
N MET A 180 -24.96 -66.26 10.99
CA MET A 180 -24.48 -65.43 12.09
C MET A 180 -25.00 -65.93 13.44
N SER A 181 -24.45 -65.38 14.53
CA SER A 181 -25.06 -65.55 15.85
C SER A 181 -26.40 -64.78 15.91
N PRO A 182 -27.36 -65.19 16.76
CA PRO A 182 -28.62 -64.45 16.93
C PRO A 182 -28.40 -62.97 17.29
N GLN A 183 -27.36 -62.68 18.08
CA GLN A 183 -26.99 -61.34 18.51
C GLN A 183 -26.49 -60.50 17.32
N ASP A 184 -25.57 -61.03 16.52
CA ASP A 184 -25.03 -60.31 15.36
C ASP A 184 -26.08 -60.12 14.27
N ALA A 185 -26.91 -61.14 14.03
CA ALA A 185 -28.00 -61.07 13.06
C ALA A 185 -29.00 -59.98 13.44
N ALA A 186 -29.42 -59.92 14.71
CA ALA A 186 -30.33 -58.87 15.20
C ALA A 186 -29.70 -57.48 15.08
N LYS A 187 -28.43 -57.35 15.48
CA LYS A 187 -27.68 -56.10 15.39
C LYS A 187 -27.59 -55.57 13.96
N PHE A 188 -27.09 -56.37 13.02
CA PHE A 188 -26.96 -55.94 11.64
C PHE A 188 -28.31 -55.72 10.97
N THR A 189 -29.36 -56.48 11.32
CA THR A 189 -30.72 -56.23 10.83
C THR A 189 -31.25 -54.86 11.28
N SER A 190 -31.04 -54.49 12.55
CA SER A 190 -31.42 -53.15 13.07
C SER A 190 -30.69 -52.05 12.31
N LEU A 191 -29.36 -52.16 12.22
CA LEU A 191 -28.53 -51.15 11.54
C LEU A 191 -28.89 -51.00 10.06
N LEU A 192 -29.24 -52.09 9.38
CA LEU A 192 -29.68 -52.05 7.98
C LEU A 192 -31.05 -51.37 7.84
N SER A 193 -31.99 -51.62 8.77
CA SER A 193 -33.31 -50.96 8.76
C SER A 193 -33.26 -49.46 9.10
N GLU A 194 -32.20 -49.00 9.77
CA GLU A 194 -31.98 -47.59 10.09
C GLU A 194 -31.27 -46.81 8.96
N THR A 195 -30.71 -47.52 7.97
CA THR A 195 -29.95 -46.93 6.86
C THR A 195 -30.84 -46.69 5.61
N GLU A 196 -32.13 -47.05 5.66
CA GLU A 196 -33.15 -46.71 4.64
C GLU A 196 -33.62 -45.24 4.72
#